data_AF-A0A847D203-F1
#
_entry.id   AF-A0A847D203-F1
#
_cell.length_a   1.000
_cell.length_b   1.000
_cell.length_c   1.000
_cell.angle_alpha   90.00
_cell.angle_beta   90.00
_cell.angle_gamma   90.00
#
_symmetry.space_group_name_H-M   'P 1'
#
loop_
_entity.id
_entity.type
_entity.pdbx_description
1 polymer ?
#
loop_
_entity_poly.entity_id
_entity_poly.type
_entity_poly.pdbx_seq_one_letter_code
_entity_poly.pdbx_strand_id
1 'polypeptide(L)'
;MKNLRRRKGIVIISLFFFILLISITLFFFKDSISNGIKYGRWFTLDTYEDLLGDCDWERHGKELKVKCNALIPAATDTEKDIENKRYNFRIISKIDNEKQLRIFSLSEKGSNVKWDGVNEWFEARGKMFPIKFSLAYSSTDYLNFKYSGLEIRNATPTELYEEFYKNINLKKSLISLTSKYFSIEEYNNYVFAEENTFGIKQIGHIYFMDGTLIDKYAEENTLYLTFDTRINDKNIKIKTHTKSLMLFDSNDFESIPKRISPNDIDSLIIGDHYQFRFFYINEKLENLLEEIRMYCISRNIHITSQALCDNKSEILDSKFNATNKDIIIEEILRDPLENFVELNDTILFILNHIHEFSK
;
A
#
# COMPACT_ATOMS: atom_id res chain seq x y z
N MET A 1 57.34 -45.18 -32.57
CA MET A 1 55.94 -44.81 -32.97
C MET A 1 54.81 -45.46 -32.16
N LYS A 2 54.96 -46.66 -31.57
CA LYS A 2 53.89 -47.30 -30.76
C LYS A 2 53.45 -46.50 -29.50
N ASN A 3 54.38 -45.85 -28.79
CA ASN A 3 54.05 -45.06 -27.58
C ASN A 3 53.31 -43.74 -27.86
N LEU A 4 53.52 -43.09 -29.01
CA LEU A 4 52.78 -41.88 -29.39
C LEU A 4 51.32 -42.18 -29.77
N ARG A 5 51.07 -43.31 -30.48
CA ARG A 5 49.70 -43.78 -30.79
C ARG A 5 48.93 -44.16 -29.52
N ARG A 6 49.58 -44.80 -28.55
CA ARG A 6 48.99 -45.13 -27.23
C ARG A 6 48.60 -43.89 -26.44
N ARG A 7 49.46 -42.86 -26.38
CA ARG A 7 49.17 -41.60 -25.66
C ARG A 7 48.01 -40.81 -26.30
N LYS A 8 47.96 -40.71 -27.63
CA LYS A 8 46.84 -40.06 -28.34
C LYS A 8 45.51 -40.80 -28.17
N GLY A 9 45.53 -42.15 -28.18
CA GLY A 9 44.35 -42.97 -27.92
C GLY A 9 43.78 -42.78 -26.51
N ILE A 10 44.65 -42.69 -25.49
CA ILE A 10 44.22 -42.45 -24.09
C ILE A 10 43.57 -41.07 -23.93
N VAL A 11 44.12 -40.03 -24.56
CA VAL A 11 43.53 -38.68 -24.51
C VAL A 11 42.15 -38.66 -25.16
N ILE A 12 41.98 -39.32 -26.32
CA ILE A 12 40.70 -39.40 -27.02
C ILE A 12 39.67 -40.18 -26.18
N ILE A 13 40.05 -41.32 -25.61
CA ILE A 13 39.16 -42.12 -24.74
C ILE A 13 38.76 -41.33 -23.49
N SER A 14 39.72 -40.62 -22.87
CA SER A 14 39.44 -39.75 -21.73
C SER A 14 38.46 -38.63 -22.09
N LEU A 15 38.66 -37.97 -23.25
CA LEU A 15 37.74 -36.95 -23.75
C LEU A 15 36.32 -37.50 -23.96
N PHE A 16 36.19 -38.65 -24.62
CA PHE A 16 34.89 -39.30 -24.81
C PHE A 16 34.25 -39.71 -23.48
N PHE A 17 35.04 -40.17 -22.51
CA PHE A 17 34.56 -40.48 -21.18
C PHE A 17 34.04 -39.22 -20.45
N PHE A 18 34.76 -38.09 -20.52
CA PHE A 18 34.29 -36.82 -19.97
C PHE A 18 33.01 -36.32 -20.66
N ILE A 19 32.92 -36.41 -21.98
CA ILE A 19 31.70 -36.04 -22.73
C ILE A 19 30.53 -36.94 -22.32
N LEU A 20 30.76 -38.24 -22.15
CA LEU A 20 29.76 -39.19 -21.70
C LEU A 20 29.30 -38.87 -20.28
N LEU A 21 30.24 -38.55 -19.38
CA LEU A 21 29.95 -38.21 -17.99
C LEU A 21 29.18 -36.89 -17.87
N ILE A 22 29.53 -35.88 -18.68
CA ILE A 22 28.75 -34.64 -18.81
C ILE A 22 27.36 -34.93 -19.35
N SER A 23 27.24 -35.77 -20.39
CA SER A 23 25.94 -36.11 -20.99
C SER A 23 25.03 -36.86 -20.01
N ILE A 24 25.60 -37.79 -19.24
CA ILE A 24 24.89 -38.50 -18.16
C ILE A 24 24.46 -37.51 -17.08
N THR A 25 25.34 -36.61 -16.66
CA THR A 25 25.03 -35.57 -15.66
C THR A 25 23.91 -34.65 -16.17
N LEU A 26 24.00 -34.16 -17.40
CA LEU A 26 22.96 -33.34 -18.01
C LEU A 26 21.62 -34.08 -18.13
N PHE A 27 21.64 -35.39 -18.39
CA PHE A 27 20.44 -36.21 -18.45
C PHE A 27 19.77 -36.35 -17.08
N PHE A 28 20.53 -36.65 -16.03
CA PHE A 28 19.99 -36.79 -14.66
C PHE A 28 19.53 -35.47 -14.04
N PHE A 29 20.17 -34.35 -14.41
CA PHE A 29 19.84 -33.03 -13.88
C PHE A 29 18.98 -32.20 -14.84
N LYS A 30 18.46 -32.80 -15.91
CA LYS A 30 17.76 -32.08 -16.99
C LYS A 30 16.65 -31.18 -16.47
N ASP A 31 15.84 -31.68 -15.54
CA ASP A 31 14.67 -30.95 -15.04
C ASP A 31 15.09 -29.81 -14.08
N SER A 32 16.03 -30.06 -13.17
CA SER A 32 16.64 -29.01 -12.34
C SER A 32 17.35 -27.94 -13.17
N ILE A 33 18.01 -28.31 -14.27
CA ILE A 33 18.68 -27.38 -15.19
C ILE A 33 17.64 -26.60 -16.00
N SER A 34 16.57 -27.27 -16.46
CA SER A 34 15.44 -26.62 -17.14
C SER A 34 14.78 -25.59 -16.23
N ASN A 35 14.57 -25.90 -14.95
CA ASN A 35 14.07 -24.96 -13.95
C ASN A 35 15.10 -23.85 -13.64
N GLY A 36 16.39 -24.19 -13.72
CA GLY A 36 17.50 -23.24 -13.65
C GLY A 36 17.38 -22.17 -14.73
N ILE A 37 17.05 -22.59 -15.96
CA ILE A 37 16.91 -21.73 -17.13
C ILE A 37 15.57 -21.00 -17.13
N LYS A 38 14.47 -21.69 -16.80
CA LYS A 38 13.10 -21.16 -16.92
C LYS A 38 12.70 -20.26 -15.76
N TYR A 39 13.16 -20.56 -14.55
CA TYR A 39 12.77 -19.88 -13.32
C TYR A 39 13.96 -19.36 -12.50
N GLY A 40 15.20 -19.57 -12.94
CA GLY A 40 16.41 -19.18 -12.22
C GLY A 40 16.80 -20.13 -11.06
N ARG A 41 16.31 -21.38 -11.05
CA ARG A 41 16.28 -22.24 -9.85
C ARG A 41 16.69 -23.69 -10.12
N TRP A 42 17.63 -24.24 -9.35
CA TRP A 42 18.23 -25.56 -9.61
C TRP A 42 17.60 -26.68 -8.75
N PHE A 43 16.28 -26.76 -8.72
CA PHE A 43 15.51 -27.81 -8.02
C PHE A 43 14.21 -28.12 -8.77
N THR A 44 13.58 -29.24 -8.43
CA THR A 44 12.30 -29.71 -8.97
C THR A 44 11.29 -29.87 -7.83
N LEU A 45 10.01 -29.63 -8.15
CA LEU A 45 8.88 -29.89 -7.28
C LEU A 45 8.09 -31.07 -7.85
N ASP A 46 7.63 -31.99 -7.00
CA ASP A 46 6.81 -33.13 -7.44
C ASP A 46 5.41 -32.72 -7.93
N THR A 47 4.89 -31.61 -7.41
CA THR A 47 3.61 -31.02 -7.81
C THR A 47 3.67 -29.50 -7.79
N TYR A 48 2.75 -28.87 -8.52
CA TYR A 48 2.52 -27.41 -8.57
C TYR A 48 3.77 -26.57 -8.92
N GLU A 49 4.71 -27.14 -9.68
CA GLU A 49 5.93 -26.46 -10.13
C GLU A 49 5.62 -25.22 -10.98
N ASP A 50 4.54 -25.26 -11.73
CA ASP A 50 4.06 -24.17 -12.56
C ASP A 50 3.70 -22.90 -11.78
N LEU A 51 3.46 -22.99 -10.46
CA LEU A 51 3.25 -21.81 -9.60
C LEU A 51 4.53 -21.00 -9.37
N LEU A 52 5.72 -21.58 -9.61
CA LEU A 52 6.99 -20.87 -9.50
C LEU A 52 7.11 -19.67 -10.45
N GLY A 53 6.29 -19.65 -11.52
CA GLY A 53 6.21 -18.52 -12.46
C GLY A 53 5.28 -17.38 -12.04
N ASP A 54 4.54 -17.53 -10.93
CA ASP A 54 3.63 -16.50 -10.40
C ASP A 54 3.93 -16.13 -8.94
N CYS A 55 4.63 -17.01 -8.23
CA CYS A 55 4.84 -16.95 -6.79
C CYS A 55 6.33 -16.89 -6.40
N ASP A 56 6.57 -16.35 -5.20
CA ASP A 56 7.88 -16.40 -4.58
C ASP A 56 8.18 -17.77 -4.00
N TRP A 57 9.44 -18.00 -3.66
CA TRP A 57 9.87 -19.20 -2.99
C TRP A 57 11.01 -18.88 -2.03
N GLU A 58 11.07 -19.62 -0.94
CA GLU A 58 12.15 -19.56 0.04
C GLU A 58 12.62 -20.97 0.32
N ARG A 59 13.94 -21.14 0.46
CA ARG A 59 14.55 -22.42 0.76
C ARG A 59 15.45 -22.31 1.97
N HIS A 60 15.25 -23.24 2.90
CA HIS A 60 16.09 -23.41 4.08
C HIS A 60 16.54 -24.87 4.14
N GLY A 61 17.73 -25.14 3.59
CA GLY A 61 18.29 -26.49 3.51
C GLY A 61 17.42 -27.43 2.69
N LYS A 62 16.74 -28.36 3.37
CA LYS A 62 15.85 -29.39 2.81
C LYS A 62 14.36 -29.06 2.90
N GLU A 63 14.05 -27.84 3.31
CA GLU A 63 12.70 -27.29 3.31
C GLU A 63 12.58 -26.21 2.26
N LEU A 64 11.43 -26.17 1.60
CA LEU A 64 11.10 -25.17 0.61
C LEU A 64 9.65 -24.73 0.78
N LYS A 65 9.41 -23.42 0.70
CA LYS A 65 8.06 -22.84 0.70
C LYS A 65 7.85 -22.06 -0.59
N VAL A 66 6.77 -22.34 -1.31
CA VAL A 66 6.30 -21.50 -2.42
C VAL A 66 5.21 -20.58 -1.90
N LYS A 67 5.42 -19.27 -1.90
CA LYS A 67 4.55 -18.25 -1.29
C LYS A 67 3.83 -17.42 -2.35
N CYS A 68 2.50 -17.43 -2.30
CA CYS A 68 1.63 -16.78 -3.27
C CYS A 68 0.71 -15.76 -2.60
N ASN A 69 0.50 -14.62 -3.27
CA ASN A 69 -0.61 -13.72 -2.96
C ASN A 69 -1.85 -14.20 -3.72
N ALA A 70 -2.98 -14.31 -3.06
CA ALA A 70 -4.20 -14.78 -3.71
C ALA A 70 -5.48 -14.24 -3.09
N LEU A 71 -6.55 -14.36 -3.85
CA LEU A 71 -7.91 -14.21 -3.35
C LEU A 71 -8.58 -15.57 -3.29
N ILE A 72 -9.29 -15.86 -2.20
CA ILE A 72 -10.15 -17.03 -2.07
C ILE A 72 -11.62 -16.57 -2.01
N PRO A 73 -12.57 -17.18 -2.74
CA PRO A 73 -13.98 -16.83 -2.61
C PRO A 73 -14.46 -17.09 -1.18
N ALA A 74 -15.45 -16.32 -0.73
CA ALA A 74 -16.08 -16.56 0.56
C ALA A 74 -16.50 -18.03 0.70
N ALA A 75 -16.26 -18.60 1.87
CA ALA A 75 -16.70 -19.95 2.15
C ALA A 75 -18.22 -20.03 2.15
N THR A 76 -18.70 -21.22 1.85
CA THR A 76 -20.09 -21.64 2.02
C THR A 76 -20.24 -22.40 3.33
N ASP A 77 -21.41 -22.33 3.97
CA ASP A 77 -21.65 -23.08 5.22
C ASP A 77 -21.47 -24.60 5.04
N THR A 78 -21.68 -25.10 3.81
CA THR A 78 -21.46 -26.50 3.45
C THR A 78 -20.00 -26.95 3.52
N GLU A 79 -19.04 -26.02 3.56
CA GLU A 79 -17.59 -26.33 3.62
C GLU A 79 -17.05 -26.43 5.06
N LYS A 80 -17.88 -26.19 6.09
CA LYS A 80 -17.44 -26.28 7.49
C LYS A 80 -17.02 -27.70 7.87
N ASP A 81 -17.84 -28.69 7.50
CA ASP A 81 -17.71 -30.08 7.96
C ASP A 81 -17.02 -31.04 6.97
N ILE A 82 -16.48 -30.52 5.86
CA ILE A 82 -15.81 -31.35 4.86
C ILE A 82 -14.37 -31.66 5.30
N GLU A 83 -14.02 -32.94 5.46
CA GLU A 83 -12.66 -33.37 5.85
C GLU A 83 -11.61 -32.98 4.79
N ASN A 84 -11.92 -33.19 3.51
CA ASN A 84 -11.06 -32.84 2.38
C ASN A 84 -11.59 -31.60 1.65
N LYS A 85 -11.07 -30.43 2.00
CA LYS A 85 -11.57 -29.15 1.51
C LYS A 85 -10.90 -28.79 0.20
N ARG A 86 -11.67 -28.25 -0.75
CA ARG A 86 -11.15 -27.73 -2.02
C ARG A 86 -11.00 -26.21 -1.94
N TYR A 87 -9.77 -25.75 -1.94
CA TYR A 87 -9.43 -24.33 -1.96
C TYR A 87 -9.30 -23.86 -3.40
N ASN A 88 -10.04 -22.80 -3.75
CA ASN A 88 -10.04 -22.21 -5.09
C ASN A 88 -9.40 -20.82 -5.02
N PHE A 89 -8.13 -20.74 -5.37
CA PHE A 89 -7.34 -19.52 -5.33
C PHE A 89 -7.39 -18.78 -6.67
N ARG A 90 -7.49 -17.45 -6.59
CA ARG A 90 -7.16 -16.53 -7.69
C ARG A 90 -5.83 -15.87 -7.37
N ILE A 91 -4.77 -16.41 -7.94
CA ILE A 91 -3.39 -16.00 -7.68
C ILE A 91 -3.10 -14.68 -8.37
N ILE A 92 -2.47 -13.79 -7.63
CA ILE A 92 -1.94 -12.52 -8.10
C ILE A 92 -0.47 -12.75 -8.39
N SER A 93 -0.07 -12.58 -9.65
CA SER A 93 1.32 -12.72 -10.06
C SER A 93 2.18 -11.67 -9.37
N LYS A 94 3.28 -12.11 -8.76
CA LYS A 94 4.30 -11.19 -8.23
C LYS A 94 5.27 -10.66 -9.29
N ILE A 95 5.37 -11.33 -10.44
CA ILE A 95 6.32 -10.99 -11.49
C ILE A 95 5.74 -9.94 -12.44
N ASP A 96 4.43 -10.00 -12.68
CA ASP A 96 3.74 -9.15 -13.64
C ASP A 96 2.37 -8.75 -13.07
N ASN A 97 2.27 -7.49 -12.64
CA ASN A 97 1.05 -6.91 -12.09
C ASN A 97 -0.07 -6.73 -13.14
N GLU A 98 0.25 -6.88 -14.44
CA GLU A 98 -0.70 -6.83 -15.56
C GLU A 98 -1.13 -8.22 -16.04
N LYS A 99 -0.55 -9.29 -15.50
CA LYS A 99 -0.99 -10.66 -15.78
C LYS A 99 -2.34 -10.96 -15.13
N GLN A 100 -3.27 -11.51 -15.91
CA GLN A 100 -4.60 -11.90 -15.40
C GLN A 100 -4.49 -12.85 -14.20
N LEU A 101 -5.46 -12.74 -13.29
CA LEU A 101 -5.52 -13.59 -12.10
C LEU A 101 -5.58 -15.06 -12.51
N ARG A 102 -4.62 -15.83 -12.03
CA ARG A 102 -4.53 -17.25 -12.34
C ARG A 102 -5.43 -18.04 -11.40
N ILE A 103 -6.31 -18.86 -11.95
CA ILE A 103 -7.14 -19.78 -11.16
C ILE A 103 -6.28 -21.00 -10.81
N PHE A 104 -6.23 -21.33 -9.53
CA PHE A 104 -5.54 -22.51 -9.00
C PHE A 104 -6.43 -23.20 -7.96
N SER A 105 -6.63 -24.51 -8.10
CA SER A 105 -7.42 -25.30 -7.15
C SER A 105 -6.58 -26.41 -6.55
N LEU A 106 -6.71 -26.57 -5.23
CA LEU A 106 -6.05 -27.61 -4.44
C LEU A 106 -7.09 -28.27 -3.55
N SER A 107 -7.06 -29.59 -3.41
CA SER A 107 -7.85 -30.31 -2.40
C SER A 107 -6.92 -30.81 -1.33
N GLU A 108 -7.18 -30.48 -0.07
CA GLU A 108 -6.33 -30.83 1.04
C GLU A 108 -7.15 -31.20 2.28
N LYS A 109 -6.67 -32.19 3.03
CA LYS A 109 -7.27 -32.55 4.32
C LYS A 109 -7.06 -31.44 5.33
N GLY A 110 -8.09 -31.13 6.13
CA GLY A 110 -8.01 -30.07 7.14
C GLY A 110 -6.79 -30.19 8.08
N SER A 111 -6.36 -31.41 8.41
CA SER A 111 -5.15 -31.66 9.24
C SER A 111 -3.83 -31.20 8.61
N ASN A 112 -3.80 -31.07 7.28
CA ASN A 112 -2.63 -30.66 6.50
C ASN A 112 -2.68 -29.17 6.13
N VAL A 113 -3.71 -28.45 6.57
CA VAL A 113 -3.87 -27.00 6.36
C VAL A 113 -3.67 -26.27 7.67
N LYS A 114 -2.71 -25.36 7.70
CA LYS A 114 -2.55 -24.41 8.80
C LYS A 114 -3.20 -23.10 8.39
N TRP A 115 -4.29 -22.71 9.06
CA TRP A 115 -4.96 -21.45 8.80
C TRP A 115 -5.59 -20.86 10.06
N ASP A 116 -4.92 -19.86 10.62
CA ASP A 116 -5.36 -19.20 11.86
C ASP A 116 -6.60 -18.30 11.64
N GLY A 117 -6.84 -17.89 10.39
CA GLY A 117 -7.89 -16.96 9.98
C GLY A 117 -9.11 -17.60 9.31
N VAL A 118 -9.34 -18.89 9.57
CA VAL A 118 -10.39 -19.67 8.90
C VAL A 118 -11.80 -19.19 9.25
N ASN A 119 -12.01 -18.65 10.46
CA ASN A 119 -13.32 -18.19 10.92
C ASN A 119 -13.74 -16.91 10.19
N GLU A 120 -12.83 -15.95 10.06
CA GLU A 120 -13.06 -14.69 9.33
C GLU A 120 -13.39 -14.95 7.85
N TRP A 121 -12.82 -16.00 7.27
CA TRP A 121 -13.15 -16.42 5.91
C TRP A 121 -14.61 -16.89 5.76
N PHE A 122 -15.16 -17.60 6.75
CA PHE A 122 -16.59 -17.96 6.77
C PHE A 122 -17.50 -16.73 6.96
N GLU A 123 -16.98 -15.64 7.50
CA GLU A 123 -17.71 -14.39 7.69
C GLU A 123 -17.68 -13.45 6.48
N ALA A 124 -16.93 -13.79 5.43
CA ALA A 124 -16.69 -12.93 4.26
C ALA A 124 -17.93 -12.63 3.38
N ARG A 125 -19.10 -13.22 3.65
CA ARG A 125 -20.43 -12.91 3.07
C ARG A 125 -20.42 -12.60 1.56
N GLY A 126 -19.85 -13.48 0.75
CA GLY A 126 -19.84 -13.37 -0.72
C GLY A 126 -18.78 -12.45 -1.31
N LYS A 127 -17.93 -11.81 -0.50
CA LYS A 127 -16.75 -11.08 -0.95
C LYS A 127 -15.55 -12.01 -1.11
N MET A 128 -14.60 -11.64 -1.96
CA MET A 128 -13.33 -12.36 -2.04
C MET A 128 -12.47 -12.03 -0.81
N PHE A 129 -11.80 -13.03 -0.26
CA PHE A 129 -11.00 -12.91 0.94
C PHE A 129 -9.51 -12.87 0.58
N PRO A 130 -8.80 -11.75 0.88
CA PRO A 130 -7.37 -11.60 0.58
C PRO A 130 -6.50 -12.45 1.51
N ILE A 131 -5.63 -13.27 0.92
CA ILE A 131 -4.77 -14.19 1.66
C ILE A 131 -3.37 -14.28 1.07
N LYS A 132 -2.43 -14.74 1.89
CA LYS A 132 -1.15 -15.27 1.43
C LYS A 132 -1.11 -16.75 1.78
N PHE A 133 -0.93 -17.60 0.77
CA PHE A 133 -0.78 -19.03 1.00
C PHE A 133 0.63 -19.48 0.67
N SER A 134 1.08 -20.51 1.38
CA SER A 134 2.37 -21.16 1.17
C SER A 134 2.18 -22.65 0.97
N LEU A 135 2.72 -23.18 -0.12
CA LEU A 135 2.87 -24.61 -0.32
C LEU A 135 4.21 -25.03 0.29
N ALA A 136 4.15 -25.86 1.32
CA ALA A 136 5.33 -26.41 1.96
C ALA A 136 5.80 -27.66 1.22
N TYR A 137 7.11 -27.77 1.06
CA TYR A 137 7.76 -28.93 0.50
C TYR A 137 8.93 -29.36 1.38
N SER A 138 9.17 -30.67 1.43
CA SER A 138 10.28 -31.29 2.15
C SER A 138 11.03 -32.23 1.23
N SER A 139 12.33 -32.40 1.48
CA SER A 139 13.16 -33.33 0.72
C SER A 139 14.07 -34.15 1.61
N THR A 140 14.39 -35.37 1.17
CA THR A 140 15.51 -36.14 1.70
C THR A 140 16.84 -35.73 1.07
N ASP A 141 16.81 -35.09 -0.11
CA ASP A 141 17.95 -34.56 -0.87
C ASP A 141 17.87 -33.02 -1.01
N TYR A 142 18.63 -32.44 -1.93
CA TYR A 142 18.72 -30.99 -2.15
C TYR A 142 18.12 -30.52 -3.48
N LEU A 143 17.53 -31.43 -4.26
CA LEU A 143 17.13 -31.21 -5.65
C LEU A 143 15.66 -31.51 -5.87
N ASN A 144 15.11 -32.55 -5.25
CA ASN A 144 13.76 -33.04 -5.48
C ASN A 144 12.90 -32.80 -4.24
N PHE A 145 11.97 -31.86 -4.32
CA PHE A 145 11.13 -31.48 -3.18
C PHE A 145 9.72 -32.06 -3.34
N LYS A 146 9.23 -32.67 -2.26
CA LYS A 146 7.90 -33.26 -2.20
C LYS A 146 6.95 -32.41 -1.40
N TYR A 147 5.76 -32.20 -1.93
CA TYR A 147 4.71 -31.45 -1.25
C TYR A 147 4.37 -32.07 0.11
N SER A 148 4.29 -31.23 1.14
CA SER A 148 4.08 -31.65 2.53
C SER A 148 2.93 -30.94 3.23
N GLY A 149 2.37 -29.87 2.65
CA GLY A 149 1.15 -29.26 3.20
C GLY A 149 0.91 -27.82 2.75
N LEU A 150 -0.20 -27.26 3.23
CA LEU A 150 -0.67 -25.93 2.91
C LEU A 150 -0.69 -25.05 4.17
N GLU A 151 -0.18 -23.84 4.05
CA GLU A 151 -0.30 -22.81 5.06
C GLU A 151 -1.04 -21.62 4.43
N ILE A 152 -2.09 -21.14 5.08
CA ILE A 152 -2.85 -19.97 4.66
C ILE A 152 -2.83 -18.97 5.80
N ARG A 153 -2.55 -17.72 5.46
CA ARG A 153 -2.74 -16.60 6.39
C ARG A 153 -3.51 -15.49 5.72
N ASN A 154 -4.24 -14.75 6.53
CA ASN A 154 -4.95 -13.57 6.08
C ASN A 154 -3.94 -12.51 5.67
N ALA A 155 -4.26 -11.71 4.65
CA ALA A 155 -3.47 -10.53 4.35
C ALA A 155 -3.60 -9.55 5.52
N THR A 156 -2.48 -8.96 5.96
CA THR A 156 -2.54 -7.87 6.94
C THR A 156 -3.15 -6.62 6.29
N PRO A 157 -3.61 -5.62 7.07
CA PRO A 157 -4.09 -4.36 6.51
C PRO A 157 -3.06 -3.71 5.56
N THR A 158 -1.79 -3.64 5.97
CA THR A 158 -0.72 -3.11 5.12
C THR A 158 -0.60 -3.90 3.82
N GLU A 159 -0.59 -5.23 3.86
CA GLU A 159 -0.50 -6.04 2.64
C GLU A 159 -1.72 -5.83 1.74
N LEU A 160 -2.92 -5.77 2.31
CA LEU A 160 -4.15 -5.53 1.57
C LEU A 160 -4.11 -4.20 0.81
N TYR A 161 -3.82 -3.08 1.48
CA TYR A 161 -3.89 -1.77 0.85
C TYR A 161 -2.66 -1.43 0.00
N GLU A 162 -1.47 -1.89 0.39
CA GLU A 162 -0.23 -1.60 -0.33
C GLU A 162 0.11 -2.60 -1.44
N GLU A 163 -0.33 -3.86 -1.34
CA GLU A 163 -0.06 -4.88 -2.38
C GLU A 163 -1.31 -5.19 -3.23
N PHE A 164 -2.46 -5.45 -2.59
CA PHE A 164 -3.65 -5.92 -3.32
C PHE A 164 -4.39 -4.76 -4.00
N TYR A 165 -4.70 -3.68 -3.29
CA TYR A 165 -5.41 -2.53 -3.87
C TYR A 165 -4.61 -1.77 -4.94
N LYS A 166 -3.27 -1.84 -4.89
CA LYS A 166 -2.40 -1.29 -5.94
C LYS A 166 -2.31 -2.17 -7.19
N ASN A 167 -2.80 -3.41 -7.15
CA ASN A 167 -2.76 -4.30 -8.31
C ASN A 167 -3.76 -3.84 -9.39
N ILE A 168 -3.25 -3.53 -10.58
CA ILE A 168 -4.02 -2.97 -11.71
C ILE A 168 -5.15 -3.91 -12.14
N ASN A 169 -4.91 -5.23 -12.15
CA ASN A 169 -5.90 -6.20 -12.58
C ASN A 169 -7.01 -6.40 -11.57
N LEU A 170 -6.71 -6.34 -10.27
CA LEU A 170 -7.74 -6.32 -9.24
C LEU A 170 -8.67 -5.11 -9.44
N LYS A 171 -8.11 -3.91 -9.64
CA LYS A 171 -8.88 -2.69 -9.89
C LYS A 171 -9.78 -2.81 -11.15
N LYS A 172 -9.27 -3.39 -12.23
CA LYS A 172 -10.05 -3.62 -13.48
C LYS A 172 -11.14 -4.67 -13.33
N SER A 173 -10.92 -5.70 -12.50
CA SER A 173 -11.81 -6.87 -12.40
C SER A 173 -13.09 -6.63 -11.60
N LEU A 174 -13.28 -5.43 -11.02
CA LEU A 174 -14.43 -5.07 -10.16
C LEU A 174 -14.69 -6.08 -9.03
N ILE A 175 -13.66 -6.80 -8.59
CA ILE A 175 -13.77 -7.77 -7.50
C ILE A 175 -13.91 -7.01 -6.18
N SER A 176 -14.97 -7.31 -5.43
CA SER A 176 -15.13 -6.82 -4.06
C SER A 176 -14.29 -7.66 -3.09
N LEU A 177 -13.40 -6.98 -2.36
CA LEU A 177 -12.55 -7.58 -1.33
C LEU A 177 -13.20 -7.45 0.05
N THR A 178 -12.92 -8.41 0.92
CA THR A 178 -13.23 -8.30 2.34
C THR A 178 -12.22 -7.34 2.97
N SER A 179 -12.68 -6.14 3.31
CA SER A 179 -11.86 -5.06 3.83
C SER A 179 -12.68 -4.16 4.75
N LYS A 180 -11.98 -3.48 5.67
CA LYS A 180 -12.57 -2.43 6.51
C LYS A 180 -12.80 -1.13 5.72
N TYR A 181 -11.91 -0.84 4.76
CA TYR A 181 -11.93 0.34 3.92
C TYR A 181 -12.08 -0.05 2.45
N PHE A 182 -12.76 0.77 1.65
CA PHE A 182 -13.03 0.48 0.24
C PHE A 182 -11.85 0.83 -0.68
N SER A 183 -10.96 1.72 -0.25
CA SER A 183 -9.80 2.16 -1.03
C SER A 183 -8.55 2.41 -0.17
N ILE A 184 -7.41 2.62 -0.83
CA ILE A 184 -6.16 3.00 -0.16
C ILE A 184 -6.25 4.40 0.44
N GLU A 185 -6.98 5.31 -0.21
CA GLU A 185 -7.20 6.66 0.28
C GLU A 185 -8.04 6.66 1.57
N GLU A 186 -9.09 5.82 1.66
CA GLU A 186 -9.84 5.64 2.91
C GLU A 186 -8.98 4.98 4.00
N TYR A 187 -8.15 4.00 3.65
CA TYR A 187 -7.23 3.37 4.60
C TYR A 187 -6.19 4.36 5.14
N ASN A 188 -5.67 5.23 4.29
CA ASN A 188 -4.70 6.25 4.65
C ASN A 188 -5.36 7.49 5.28
N ASN A 189 -6.66 7.67 5.04
CA ASN A 189 -7.45 8.84 5.44
C ASN A 189 -6.98 10.16 4.83
N TYR A 190 -6.20 10.12 3.75
CA TYR A 190 -5.76 11.31 3.04
C TYR A 190 -5.64 11.09 1.53
N VAL A 191 -5.72 12.20 0.79
CA VAL A 191 -5.49 12.27 -0.65
C VAL A 191 -4.64 13.50 -0.96
N PHE A 192 -3.74 13.36 -1.93
CA PHE A 192 -3.06 14.49 -2.54
C PHE A 192 -3.79 14.92 -3.81
N ALA A 193 -4.10 16.19 -3.92
CA ALA A 193 -4.43 16.77 -5.20
C ALA A 193 -3.14 17.30 -5.84
N GLU A 194 -2.92 16.91 -7.09
CA GLU A 194 -1.77 17.35 -7.86
C GLU A 194 -1.73 18.88 -8.01
N GLU A 195 -0.52 19.39 -8.24
CA GLU A 195 -0.13 20.77 -8.56
C GLU A 195 -1.24 21.58 -9.25
N ASN A 196 -1.38 22.87 -8.90
CA ASN A 196 -2.40 23.83 -9.35
C ASN A 196 -3.51 24.17 -8.33
N THR A 197 -3.21 24.13 -7.03
CA THR A 197 -4.13 24.66 -6.02
C THR A 197 -4.27 26.18 -6.18
N PHE A 198 -5.50 26.70 -6.11
CA PHE A 198 -5.83 28.10 -6.38
C PHE A 198 -5.53 28.59 -7.82
N GLY A 199 -5.21 27.68 -8.75
CA GLY A 199 -4.75 28.05 -10.09
C GLY A 199 -3.26 28.36 -10.20
N ILE A 200 -2.46 28.01 -9.17
CA ILE A 200 -1.01 28.23 -9.12
C ILE A 200 -0.30 26.88 -9.07
N LYS A 201 0.49 26.56 -10.10
CA LYS A 201 1.07 25.21 -10.30
C LYS A 201 1.93 24.74 -9.14
N GLN A 202 2.72 25.63 -8.55
CA GLN A 202 3.68 25.28 -7.50
C GLN A 202 3.03 25.10 -6.11
N ILE A 203 1.70 25.23 -6.00
CA ILE A 203 0.96 24.99 -4.76
C ILE A 203 0.20 23.68 -4.88
N GLY A 204 0.56 22.72 -4.02
CA GLY A 204 -0.15 21.46 -3.82
C GLY A 204 -1.08 21.53 -2.61
N HIS A 205 -1.97 20.55 -2.48
CA HIS A 205 -2.70 20.36 -1.23
C HIS A 205 -2.91 18.89 -0.87
N ILE A 206 -2.92 18.66 0.45
CA ILE A 206 -3.29 17.40 1.07
C ILE A 206 -4.66 17.56 1.72
N TYR A 207 -5.52 16.58 1.51
CA TYR A 207 -6.88 16.51 2.02
C TYR A 207 -7.02 15.32 2.94
N PHE A 208 -7.37 15.57 4.20
CA PHE A 208 -7.75 14.54 5.16
C PHE A 208 -9.26 14.36 5.18
N MET A 209 -9.71 13.11 5.05
CA MET A 209 -11.14 12.81 4.91
C MET A 209 -11.91 12.84 6.23
N ASP A 210 -11.20 12.64 7.35
CA ASP A 210 -11.80 12.62 8.68
C ASP A 210 -10.77 12.94 9.77
N GLY A 211 -11.22 13.57 10.84
CA GLY A 211 -10.44 13.76 12.05
C GLY A 211 -11.19 14.63 13.06
N THR A 212 -10.99 14.34 14.32
CA THR A 212 -11.67 15.00 15.42
C THR A 212 -10.85 16.20 15.88
N LEU A 213 -11.45 17.38 15.95
CA LEU A 213 -10.79 18.54 16.55
C LEU A 213 -10.68 18.32 18.07
N ILE A 214 -9.47 18.17 18.60
CA ILE A 214 -9.25 17.87 20.02
C ILE A 214 -8.74 19.06 20.83
N ASP A 215 -8.12 20.04 20.17
CA ASP A 215 -7.68 21.27 20.81
C ASP A 215 -7.68 22.43 19.82
N LYS A 216 -7.96 23.63 20.33
CA LYS A 216 -7.93 24.87 19.56
C LYS A 216 -7.58 26.05 20.48
N TYR A 217 -6.70 26.92 20.02
CA TYR A 217 -6.44 28.19 20.69
C TYR A 217 -5.98 29.24 19.68
N ALA A 218 -6.10 30.51 20.05
CA ALA A 218 -5.62 31.63 19.26
C ALA A 218 -4.56 32.39 20.06
N GLU A 219 -3.46 32.74 19.41
CA GLU A 219 -2.42 33.59 19.98
C GLU A 219 -2.05 34.67 18.97
N GLU A 220 -2.06 35.92 19.42
CA GLU A 220 -1.91 37.12 18.59
C GLU A 220 -2.87 37.13 17.38
N ASN A 221 -2.38 36.76 16.20
CA ASN A 221 -3.14 36.73 14.95
C ASN A 221 -3.07 35.36 14.25
N THR A 222 -2.83 34.30 15.03
CA THR A 222 -2.65 32.93 14.54
C THR A 222 -3.58 31.98 15.28
N LEU A 223 -4.27 31.13 14.53
CA LEU A 223 -5.04 29.99 15.02
C LEU A 223 -4.11 28.79 15.13
N TYR A 224 -4.22 28.06 16.24
CA TYR A 224 -3.56 26.79 16.47
C TYR A 224 -4.62 25.73 16.67
N LEU A 225 -4.52 24.63 15.93
CA LEU A 225 -5.53 23.57 15.89
C LEU A 225 -4.83 22.23 15.99
N THR A 226 -5.41 21.32 16.77
CA THR A 226 -4.93 19.94 16.88
C THR A 226 -6.06 18.98 16.52
N PHE A 227 -5.80 18.13 15.55
CA PHE A 227 -6.73 17.09 15.09
C PHE A 227 -6.22 15.71 15.51
N ASP A 228 -7.09 14.89 16.08
CA ASP A 228 -6.88 13.44 16.22
C ASP A 228 -7.43 12.77 14.97
N THR A 229 -6.58 12.07 14.23
CA THR A 229 -6.91 11.43 12.97
C THR A 229 -6.20 10.09 12.85
N ARG A 230 -6.43 9.37 11.75
CA ARG A 230 -5.90 8.03 11.54
C ARG A 230 -5.15 7.97 10.23
N ILE A 231 -3.93 7.43 10.24
CA ILE A 231 -3.20 7.08 9.02
C ILE A 231 -2.68 5.66 9.16
N ASN A 232 -2.81 4.84 8.11
CA ASN A 232 -2.36 3.44 8.14
C ASN A 232 -2.94 2.65 9.34
N ASP A 233 -4.19 2.95 9.70
CA ASP A 233 -4.90 2.41 10.88
C ASP A 233 -4.24 2.72 12.24
N LYS A 234 -3.33 3.69 12.29
CA LYS A 234 -2.75 4.24 13.52
C LYS A 234 -3.32 5.61 13.82
N ASN A 235 -3.67 5.86 15.08
CA ASN A 235 -4.09 7.18 15.52
C ASN A 235 -2.89 8.11 15.63
N ILE A 236 -3.03 9.32 15.09
CA ILE A 236 -2.03 10.37 15.07
C ILE A 236 -2.68 11.70 15.42
N LYS A 237 -1.92 12.58 16.06
CA LYS A 237 -2.34 13.95 16.37
C LYS A 237 -1.59 14.91 15.47
N ILE A 238 -2.32 15.67 14.66
CA ILE A 238 -1.76 16.69 13.77
C ILE A 238 -2.01 18.05 14.39
N LYS A 239 -0.93 18.74 14.78
CA LYS A 239 -0.97 20.15 15.15
C LYS A 239 -0.59 21.01 13.95
N THR A 240 -1.38 22.06 13.76
CA THR A 240 -1.20 23.03 12.67
C THR A 240 -1.42 24.44 13.17
N HIS A 241 -0.96 25.40 12.39
CA HIS A 241 -1.30 26.80 12.53
C HIS A 241 -1.88 27.36 11.23
N THR A 242 -2.59 28.49 11.35
CA THR A 242 -3.07 29.30 10.22
C THR A 242 -3.55 30.66 10.71
N LYS A 243 -3.41 31.72 9.92
CA LYS A 243 -4.01 33.04 10.24
C LYS A 243 -5.50 33.10 9.94
N SER A 244 -5.95 32.30 8.97
CA SER A 244 -7.37 32.13 8.68
C SER A 244 -7.63 30.87 7.86
N LEU A 245 -8.85 30.37 7.94
CA LEU A 245 -9.32 29.25 7.13
C LEU A 245 -10.76 29.48 6.68
N MET A 246 -11.22 28.68 5.73
CA MET A 246 -12.61 28.62 5.32
C MET A 246 -13.31 27.42 5.96
N LEU A 247 -14.37 27.67 6.72
CA LEU A 247 -15.25 26.66 7.28
C LEU A 247 -16.47 26.47 6.37
N PHE A 248 -16.71 25.22 5.98
CA PHE A 248 -17.91 24.78 5.26
C PHE A 248 -18.73 23.91 6.22
N ASP A 249 -20.03 24.15 6.26
CA ASP A 249 -20.94 23.29 7.01
C ASP A 249 -21.59 22.30 6.04
N SER A 250 -21.34 21.00 6.24
CA SER A 250 -21.84 19.95 5.33
C SER A 250 -23.36 19.75 5.38
N ASN A 251 -24.05 20.34 6.35
CA ASN A 251 -25.50 20.19 6.49
C ASN A 251 -26.33 20.94 5.43
N ASP A 252 -25.73 21.89 4.70
CA ASP A 252 -26.46 22.70 3.74
C ASP A 252 -25.69 22.78 2.42
N PHE A 253 -26.23 22.20 1.35
CA PHE A 253 -25.67 22.36 0.01
C PHE A 253 -25.67 23.84 -0.46
N GLU A 254 -26.36 24.72 0.27
CA GLU A 254 -26.37 26.17 0.08
C GLU A 254 -25.53 26.93 1.13
N SER A 255 -24.78 26.25 2.02
CA SER A 255 -24.03 26.94 3.07
C SER A 255 -22.94 27.83 2.46
N ILE A 256 -23.02 29.13 2.77
CA ILE A 256 -22.01 30.09 2.36
C ILE A 256 -20.76 29.84 3.21
N PRO A 257 -19.58 29.62 2.60
CA PRO A 257 -18.36 29.33 3.35
C PRO A 257 -18.04 30.47 4.32
N LYS A 258 -17.77 30.15 5.58
CA LYS A 258 -17.45 31.13 6.61
C LYS A 258 -15.94 31.25 6.77
N ARG A 259 -15.41 32.46 6.65
CA ARG A 259 -14.02 32.74 7.00
C ARG A 259 -13.86 32.69 8.53
N ILE A 260 -12.93 31.89 9.02
CA ILE A 260 -12.58 31.79 10.44
C ILE A 260 -11.25 32.50 10.67
N SER A 261 -11.24 33.42 11.62
CA SER A 261 -10.05 34.13 12.10
C SER A 261 -9.85 33.86 13.60
N PRO A 262 -8.75 34.32 14.22
CA PRO A 262 -8.55 34.28 15.68
C PRO A 262 -9.77 34.74 16.49
N ASN A 263 -10.51 35.72 15.99
CA ASN A 263 -11.70 36.25 16.67
C ASN A 263 -12.94 35.35 16.57
N ASP A 264 -12.91 34.35 15.67
CA ASP A 264 -14.04 33.47 15.35
C ASP A 264 -13.78 32.01 15.74
N ILE A 265 -12.68 31.73 16.45
CA ILE A 265 -12.24 30.36 16.79
C ILE A 265 -13.31 29.57 17.55
N ASP A 266 -14.17 30.26 18.31
CA ASP A 266 -15.27 29.65 19.06
C ASP A 266 -16.31 28.96 18.18
N SER A 267 -16.36 29.28 16.88
CA SER A 267 -17.25 28.58 15.93
C SER A 267 -16.78 27.20 15.51
N LEU A 268 -15.56 26.80 15.85
CA LEU A 268 -15.10 25.41 15.71
C LEU A 268 -15.49 24.62 16.97
N ILE A 269 -15.90 23.36 16.86
CA ILE A 269 -16.40 22.59 17.99
C ILE A 269 -15.37 21.52 18.34
N ILE A 270 -14.88 21.52 19.59
CA ILE A 270 -13.98 20.46 20.08
C ILE A 270 -14.82 19.19 20.26
N GLY A 271 -14.28 18.06 19.81
CA GLY A 271 -14.96 16.77 19.81
C GLY A 271 -15.73 16.47 18.52
N ASP A 272 -15.94 17.46 17.66
CA ASP A 272 -16.60 17.26 16.36
C ASP A 272 -15.61 16.81 15.28
N HIS A 273 -16.17 16.19 14.23
CA HIS A 273 -15.43 15.62 13.11
C HIS A 273 -15.33 16.61 11.96
N TYR A 274 -14.13 16.70 11.38
CA TYR A 274 -13.83 17.59 10.28
C TYR A 274 -13.08 16.86 9.16
N GLN A 275 -13.42 17.23 7.94
CA GLN A 275 -12.56 17.14 6.78
C GLN A 275 -11.66 18.36 6.76
N PHE A 276 -10.36 18.19 6.54
CA PHE A 276 -9.44 19.33 6.60
C PHE A 276 -8.40 19.28 5.49
N ARG A 277 -8.03 20.45 4.98
CA ARG A 277 -7.10 20.59 3.86
C ARG A 277 -5.97 21.53 4.21
N PHE A 278 -4.76 21.09 3.91
CA PHE A 278 -3.56 21.91 3.98
C PHE A 278 -3.04 22.17 2.58
N PHE A 279 -2.61 23.41 2.31
CA PHE A 279 -1.79 23.67 1.14
C PHE A 279 -0.31 23.77 1.54
N TYR A 280 0.56 23.52 0.58
CA TYR A 280 2.00 23.62 0.72
C TYR A 280 2.62 24.14 -0.58
N ILE A 281 3.86 24.63 -0.51
CA ILE A 281 4.59 25.17 -1.66
C ILE A 281 5.74 24.22 -2.01
N ASN A 282 5.75 23.73 -3.25
CA ASN A 282 6.78 22.81 -3.75
C ASN A 282 8.17 23.48 -3.81
N GLU A 283 8.23 24.73 -4.25
CA GLU A 283 9.47 25.48 -4.44
C GLU A 283 9.24 26.98 -4.19
N LYS A 284 10.12 27.62 -3.42
CA LYS A 284 10.08 29.08 -3.18
C LYS A 284 10.87 29.85 -4.24
N LEU A 285 10.34 29.89 -5.46
CA LEU A 285 10.88 30.71 -6.55
C LEU A 285 10.36 32.16 -6.44
N GLU A 286 11.20 33.16 -6.74
CA GLU A 286 10.79 34.58 -6.68
C GLU A 286 9.55 34.85 -7.56
N ASN A 287 9.48 34.22 -8.74
CA ASN A 287 8.32 34.33 -9.63
C ASN A 287 7.03 33.82 -8.99
N LEU A 288 7.08 32.77 -8.17
CA LEU A 288 5.91 32.26 -7.43
C LEU A 288 5.48 33.25 -6.35
N LEU A 289 6.44 33.80 -5.60
CA LEU A 289 6.15 34.78 -4.56
C LEU A 289 5.47 36.02 -5.17
N GLU A 290 5.92 36.45 -6.34
CA GLU A 290 5.29 37.54 -7.09
C GLU A 290 3.90 37.17 -7.63
N GLU A 291 3.73 35.95 -8.14
CA GLU A 291 2.43 35.43 -8.57
C GLU A 291 1.40 35.45 -7.42
N ILE A 292 1.78 35.01 -6.22
CA ILE A 292 0.93 35.06 -5.02
C ILE A 292 0.62 36.51 -4.62
N ARG A 293 1.62 37.41 -4.65
CA ARG A 293 1.40 38.84 -4.37
C ARG A 293 0.36 39.44 -5.30
N MET A 294 0.52 39.20 -6.61
CA MET A 294 -0.37 39.71 -7.65
C MET A 294 -1.78 39.10 -7.55
N TYR A 295 -1.86 37.79 -7.28
CA TYR A 295 -3.13 37.10 -7.07
C TYR A 295 -3.96 37.76 -5.95
N CYS A 296 -3.29 38.08 -4.83
CA CYS A 296 -3.93 38.67 -3.65
C CYS A 296 -4.21 40.17 -3.71
N ILE A 297 -3.88 40.84 -4.82
CA ILE A 297 -4.26 42.24 -5.09
C ILE A 297 -5.56 42.30 -5.92
N SER A 298 -5.98 41.19 -6.52
CA SER A 298 -7.21 41.12 -7.32
C SER A 298 -8.45 41.49 -6.50
N ARG A 299 -9.37 42.24 -7.11
CA ARG A 299 -10.63 42.67 -6.45
C ARG A 299 -11.66 41.55 -6.29
N ASN A 300 -11.51 40.45 -7.03
CA ASN A 300 -12.43 39.31 -7.02
C ASN A 300 -11.66 38.03 -6.69
N ILE A 301 -11.20 37.90 -5.45
CA ILE A 301 -10.60 36.66 -4.97
C ILE A 301 -11.73 35.67 -4.69
N HIS A 302 -11.66 34.48 -5.29
CA HIS A 302 -12.62 33.42 -4.99
C HIS A 302 -12.54 33.06 -3.50
N ILE A 303 -13.68 32.78 -2.87
CA ILE A 303 -13.75 32.65 -1.40
C ILE A 303 -12.81 31.56 -0.84
N THR A 304 -12.60 30.47 -1.58
CA THR A 304 -11.64 29.41 -1.22
C THR A 304 -10.19 29.88 -1.24
N SER A 305 -9.87 30.87 -2.07
CA SER A 305 -8.53 31.44 -2.20
C SER A 305 -8.30 32.60 -1.21
N GLN A 306 -9.32 33.03 -0.47
CA GLN A 306 -9.16 34.06 0.55
C GLN A 306 -8.17 33.62 1.64
N ALA A 307 -8.21 32.34 2.02
CA ALA A 307 -7.28 31.76 2.98
C ALA A 307 -5.81 31.85 2.50
N LEU A 308 -5.53 31.71 1.20
CA LEU A 308 -4.18 31.94 0.65
C LEU A 308 -3.71 33.38 0.94
N CYS A 309 -4.59 34.35 0.72
CA CYS A 309 -4.25 35.77 0.82
C CYS A 309 -4.14 36.28 2.26
N ASP A 310 -4.96 35.75 3.15
CA ASP A 310 -4.85 36.01 4.58
C ASP A 310 -3.54 35.46 5.18
N ASN A 311 -3.11 34.30 4.69
CA ASN A 311 -1.85 33.66 5.08
C ASN A 311 -0.63 34.15 4.28
N LYS A 312 -0.81 35.06 3.30
CA LYS A 312 0.26 35.55 2.43
C LYS A 312 1.52 35.99 3.18
N SER A 313 1.36 36.72 4.28
CA SER A 313 2.50 37.24 5.04
C SER A 313 3.39 36.13 5.61
N GLU A 314 2.82 35.00 5.99
CA GLU A 314 3.53 33.83 6.50
C GLU A 314 4.18 33.04 5.37
N ILE A 315 3.45 32.85 4.27
CA ILE A 315 3.96 32.22 3.06
C ILE A 315 5.21 32.95 2.53
N LEU A 316 5.17 34.28 2.52
CA LEU A 316 6.27 35.12 2.06
C LEU A 316 7.40 35.27 3.10
N ASP A 317 7.20 34.82 4.34
CA ASP A 317 8.22 34.83 5.38
C ASP A 317 9.33 33.81 5.04
N SER A 318 10.59 34.12 5.36
CA SER A 318 11.71 33.22 5.08
C SER A 318 11.70 31.93 5.92
N LYS A 319 10.94 31.89 7.02
CA LYS A 319 10.82 30.74 7.91
C LYS A 319 9.89 29.63 7.41
N PHE A 320 8.91 29.96 6.57
CA PHE A 320 8.04 28.96 5.95
C PHE A 320 8.83 28.22 4.88
N ASN A 321 9.09 26.92 5.00
CA ASN A 321 9.92 26.23 4.01
C ASN A 321 9.08 25.71 2.85
N ALA A 322 9.74 25.53 1.70
CA ALA A 322 9.15 24.71 0.65
C ALA A 322 9.20 23.25 1.10
N THR A 323 8.14 22.49 0.80
CA THR A 323 8.03 21.07 1.13
C THR A 323 7.32 20.35 -0.02
N ASN A 324 7.22 19.03 0.06
CA ASN A 324 6.48 18.24 -0.92
C ASN A 324 5.70 17.12 -0.24
N LYS A 325 4.83 16.46 -1.02
CA LYS A 325 3.97 15.38 -0.54
C LYS A 325 4.73 14.27 0.18
N ASP A 326 5.93 13.90 -0.31
CA ASP A 326 6.68 12.78 0.24
C ASP A 326 7.29 13.15 1.58
N ILE A 327 7.83 14.36 1.71
CA ILE A 327 8.35 14.91 2.97
C ILE A 327 7.23 15.02 4.01
N ILE A 328 6.05 15.55 3.64
CA ILE A 328 4.91 15.69 4.56
C ILE A 328 4.50 14.31 5.11
N ILE A 329 4.39 13.28 4.25
CA ILE A 329 4.06 11.93 4.72
C ILE A 329 5.18 11.34 5.57
N GLU A 330 6.44 11.53 5.21
CA GLU A 330 7.57 11.09 6.03
C GLU A 330 7.56 11.73 7.42
N GLU A 331 7.22 13.01 7.54
CA GLU A 331 7.07 13.70 8.82
C GLU A 331 5.93 13.14 9.65
N ILE A 332 4.78 12.86 9.01
CA ILE A 332 3.63 12.30 9.70
C ILE A 332 3.86 10.84 10.14
N LEU A 333 4.56 10.06 9.32
CA LEU A 333 4.82 8.64 9.56
C LEU A 333 6.11 8.37 10.35
N ARG A 334 7.01 9.36 10.48
CA ARG A 334 8.09 9.31 11.46
C ARG A 334 7.42 9.06 12.81
N ASP A 335 8.05 8.26 13.67
CA ASP A 335 7.45 7.81 14.93
C ASP A 335 7.85 8.80 16.04
N PRO A 336 7.10 9.90 16.29
CA PRO A 336 7.36 10.76 17.42
C PRO A 336 6.93 10.05 18.70
N LEU A 337 7.61 10.38 19.79
CA LEU A 337 7.06 10.18 21.12
C LEU A 337 5.63 10.79 21.13
N GLU A 338 4.63 9.96 21.44
CA GLU A 338 3.20 10.30 21.58
C GLU A 338 2.35 10.40 20.29
N ASN A 339 2.82 9.90 19.12
CA ASN A 339 2.07 10.00 17.84
C ASN A 339 1.65 11.44 17.49
N PHE A 340 2.45 12.42 17.90
CA PHE A 340 2.16 13.84 17.75
C PHE A 340 3.05 14.48 16.69
N VAL A 341 2.45 15.12 15.68
CA VAL A 341 3.14 15.70 14.53
C VAL A 341 2.75 17.15 14.40
N GLU A 342 3.74 18.03 14.23
CA GLU A 342 3.51 19.45 13.95
C GLU A 342 3.86 19.75 12.49
N LEU A 343 2.87 20.17 11.71
CA LEU A 343 3.05 20.47 10.29
C LEU A 343 3.35 21.95 10.10
N ASN A 344 4.64 22.31 10.24
CA ASN A 344 5.08 23.70 10.18
C ASN A 344 5.21 24.28 8.76
N ASP A 345 5.42 23.42 7.76
CA ASP A 345 5.60 23.82 6.35
C ASP A 345 4.31 23.66 5.52
N THR A 346 3.16 23.61 6.20
CA THR A 346 1.84 23.52 5.57
C THR A 346 0.88 24.50 6.23
N ILE A 347 -0.14 24.96 5.50
CA ILE A 347 -1.14 25.89 6.02
C ILE A 347 -2.53 25.29 5.88
N LEU A 348 -3.24 25.19 7.00
CA LEU A 348 -4.64 24.79 7.02
C LEU A 348 -5.49 25.90 6.39
N PHE A 349 -6.26 25.57 5.36
CA PHE A 349 -7.03 26.57 4.61
C PHE A 349 -8.51 26.24 4.45
N ILE A 350 -8.91 24.98 4.58
CA ILE A 350 -10.31 24.55 4.54
C ILE A 350 -10.59 23.56 5.67
N LEU A 351 -11.73 23.76 6.34
CA LEU A 351 -12.40 22.81 7.20
C LEU A 351 -13.82 22.56 6.66
N ASN A 352 -14.23 21.30 6.50
CA ASN A 352 -15.64 20.96 6.32
C ASN A 352 -16.09 20.20 7.56
N HIS A 353 -17.09 20.73 8.25
CA HIS A 353 -17.68 20.08 9.40
C HIS A 353 -18.51 18.86 8.97
N ILE A 354 -18.31 17.69 9.58
CA ILE A 354 -19.00 16.43 9.24
C ILE A 354 -20.03 16.12 10.33
N HIS A 355 -21.32 16.21 10.01
CA HIS A 355 -22.40 15.96 10.98
C HIS A 355 -22.76 14.46 11.17
N GLU A 356 -22.28 13.57 10.30
CA GLU A 356 -22.77 12.19 10.17
C GLU A 356 -22.35 11.20 11.27
N PHE A 357 -21.57 11.60 12.29
CA PHE A 357 -21.17 10.70 13.39
C PHE A 357 -21.88 10.96 14.73
N SER A 358 -22.83 11.91 14.78
CA SER A 358 -23.66 12.16 15.96
C SER A 358 -24.95 11.31 15.95
N LYS A 359 -24.83 10.00 16.16
CA LYS A 359 -25.96 9.13 16.53
C LYS A 359 -25.60 8.12 17.61
#